data_AF-A0A7X1C092-F1
#
_entry.id   AF-A0A7X1C092-F1
#
_cell.length_a   1.000
_cell.length_b   1.000
_cell.length_c   1.000
_cell.angle_alpha   90.00
_cell.angle_beta   90.00
_cell.angle_gamma   90.00
#
_symmetry.space_group_name_H-M   'P 1'
#
loop_
_entity.id
_entity.type
_entity.pdbx_description
1 polymer ?
#
loop_
_entity_poly.entity_id
_entity_poly.type
_entity_poly.pdbx_seq_one_letter_code
_entity_poly.pdbx_strand_id
1 'polypeptide(L)'
;MTTPSEKELQKEAAEKQARIDAENAEKERIAKEEQAAKEKEAAEQKANEEKEREQQEAQDSAPAQEQGQIKGSYSGIYHVPGSTYYDRTTNVKEWFNTVAEAEAAGYRAPKR
;
A
#
# COMPACT_ATOMS: atom_id res chain seq x y z
N MET A 1 -32.64 -14.38 69.37
CA MET A 1 -32.20 -12.98 69.52
C MET A 1 -30.80 -12.90 68.93
N THR A 2 -30.67 -12.53 67.66
CA THR A 2 -29.35 -12.40 67.01
C THR A 2 -28.65 -11.20 67.63
N THR A 3 -27.43 -11.40 68.12
CA THR A 3 -26.64 -10.38 68.81
C THR A 3 -26.34 -9.19 67.87
N PRO A 4 -26.23 -7.96 68.39
CA PRO A 4 -25.99 -6.76 67.57
C PRO A 4 -24.71 -6.84 66.72
N SER A 5 -23.74 -7.66 67.15
CA SER A 5 -22.45 -7.89 66.47
C SER A 5 -22.59 -8.53 65.09
N GLU A 6 -23.51 -9.48 64.92
CA GLU A 6 -23.63 -10.26 63.68
C GLU A 6 -24.32 -9.46 62.56
N LYS A 7 -25.17 -8.49 62.95
CA LYS A 7 -25.87 -7.59 62.03
C LYS A 7 -24.94 -6.49 61.48
N GLU A 8 -23.99 -6.03 62.29
CA GLU A 8 -22.95 -5.08 61.87
C GLU A 8 -21.95 -5.74 60.92
N LEU A 9 -21.53 -6.98 61.21
CA LEU A 9 -20.68 -7.79 60.34
C LEU A 9 -21.31 -8.05 58.97
N GLN A 10 -22.61 -8.36 58.92
CA GLN A 10 -23.33 -8.55 57.65
C GLN A 10 -23.44 -7.25 56.84
N LYS A 11 -23.64 -6.11 57.51
CA LYS A 11 -23.69 -4.79 56.85
C LYS A 11 -22.33 -4.40 56.28
N GLU A 12 -21.24 -4.62 57.02
CA GLU A 12 -19.89 -4.33 56.55
C GLU A 12 -19.47 -5.25 55.39
N ALA A 13 -19.87 -6.53 55.43
CA ALA A 13 -19.65 -7.46 54.33
C ALA A 13 -20.41 -7.05 53.05
N ALA A 14 -21.66 -6.61 53.19
CA ALA A 14 -22.45 -6.13 52.06
C ALA A 14 -21.87 -4.84 51.44
N GLU A 15 -21.36 -3.92 52.26
CA GLU A 15 -20.74 -2.68 51.77
C GLU A 15 -19.40 -2.95 51.05
N LYS A 16 -18.58 -3.87 51.58
CA LYS A 16 -17.34 -4.31 50.91
C LYS A 16 -17.64 -5.01 49.59
N GLN A 17 -18.65 -5.87 49.55
CA GLN A 17 -19.08 -6.55 48.33
C GLN A 17 -19.54 -5.54 47.26
N ALA A 18 -20.37 -4.57 47.63
CA ALA A 18 -20.82 -3.52 46.71
C ALA A 18 -19.67 -2.66 46.14
N ARG A 19 -18.62 -2.39 46.93
CA ARG A 19 -17.42 -1.69 46.45
C ARG A 19 -16.62 -2.51 45.45
N ILE A 20 -16.49 -3.82 45.69
CA ILE A 20 -15.79 -4.73 44.77
C ILE A 20 -16.55 -4.85 43.44
N ASP A 21 -17.88 -4.94 43.50
CA ASP A 21 -18.71 -5.01 42.29
C ASP A 21 -18.66 -3.69 41.49
N ALA A 22 -18.62 -2.54 42.17
CA ALA A 22 -18.44 -1.24 41.52
C ALA A 22 -17.05 -1.10 40.87
N GLU A 23 -15.98 -1.55 41.54
CA GLU A 23 -14.62 -1.51 41.00
C GLU A 23 -14.47 -2.44 39.77
N ASN A 24 -15.08 -3.63 39.82
CA ASN A 24 -15.08 -4.55 38.68
C ASN A 24 -15.87 -4.00 37.50
N ALA A 25 -17.01 -3.36 37.74
CA ALA A 25 -17.80 -2.72 36.69
C ALA A 25 -17.03 -1.55 36.03
N GLU A 26 -16.25 -0.79 36.81
CA GLU A 26 -15.41 0.28 36.26
C GLU A 26 -14.24 -0.28 35.43
N LYS A 27 -13.57 -1.33 35.91
CA LYS A 27 -12.51 -2.03 35.17
C LYS A 27 -13.02 -2.64 33.85
N GLU A 28 -14.23 -3.21 33.86
CA GLU A 28 -14.82 -3.80 32.66
C GLU A 28 -15.19 -2.74 31.62
N ARG A 29 -15.62 -1.55 32.06
CA ARG A 29 -15.88 -0.40 31.18
C ARG A 29 -14.59 0.14 30.55
N ILE A 30 -13.53 0.28 31.33
CA ILE A 30 -12.22 0.75 30.85
C ILE A 30 -11.63 -0.25 29.84
N ALA A 31 -11.68 -1.55 30.14
CA ALA A 31 -11.20 -2.59 29.24
C ALA A 31 -11.96 -2.60 27.90
N LYS A 32 -13.28 -2.40 27.94
CA LYS A 32 -14.12 -2.34 26.73
C LYS A 32 -13.86 -1.08 25.90
N GLU A 33 -13.55 0.03 26.54
CA GLU A 33 -13.19 1.29 25.88
C GLU A 33 -11.80 1.22 25.22
N GLU A 34 -10.81 0.63 25.90
CA GLU A 34 -9.48 0.37 25.33
C GLU A 34 -9.53 -0.61 24.15
N GLN A 35 -10.37 -1.64 24.25
CA GLN A 35 -10.53 -2.61 23.16
C GLN A 35 -11.19 -1.98 21.93
N ALA A 36 -12.21 -1.12 22.13
CA ALA A 36 -12.85 -0.38 21.05
C ALA A 36 -11.90 0.66 20.41
N ALA A 37 -11.03 1.30 21.19
CA ALA A 37 -10.03 2.23 20.69
C ALA A 37 -8.97 1.51 19.83
N LYS A 38 -8.47 0.36 20.29
CA LYS A 38 -7.50 -0.46 19.52
C LYS A 38 -8.09 -1.01 18.22
N GLU A 39 -9.36 -1.39 18.22
CA GLU A 39 -10.02 -1.91 17.02
C GLU A 39 -10.26 -0.81 15.98
N LYS A 40 -10.53 0.42 16.43
CA LYS A 40 -10.66 1.59 15.55
C LYS A 40 -9.32 2.04 14.98
N GLU A 41 -8.25 2.00 15.78
CA GLU A 41 -6.89 2.34 15.34
C GLU A 41 -6.33 1.29 14.36
N ALA A 42 -6.61 0.00 14.58
CA ALA A 42 -6.22 -1.07 13.67
C ALA A 42 -6.95 -1.02 12.31
N ALA A 43 -8.21 -0.57 12.30
CA ALA A 43 -8.97 -0.36 11.06
C ALA A 43 -8.45 0.83 10.24
N GLU A 44 -8.00 1.89 10.90
CA GLU A 44 -7.45 3.09 10.24
C GLU A 44 -6.06 2.83 9.64
N GLN A 45 -5.22 2.04 10.32
CA GLN A 45 -3.90 1.64 9.79
C GLN A 45 -4.01 0.74 8.56
N LYS A 46 -4.95 -0.22 8.53
CA LYS A 46 -5.20 -1.09 7.37
C LYS A 46 -5.68 -0.31 6.14
N ALA A 47 -6.49 0.73 6.33
CA ALA A 47 -6.99 1.55 5.22
C ALA A 47 -5.90 2.46 4.61
N ASN A 48 -4.93 2.88 5.42
CA ASN A 48 -3.82 3.70 4.92
C ASN A 48 -2.77 2.86 4.17
N GLU A 49 -2.49 1.63 4.61
CA GLU A 49 -1.58 0.70 3.93
C GLU A 49 -2.07 0.27 2.53
N GLU A 50 -3.39 0.09 2.35
CA GLU A 50 -3.97 -0.28 1.04
C GLU A 50 -3.84 0.86 0.03
N LYS A 51 -4.05 2.10 0.49
CA LYS A 51 -3.96 3.32 -0.34
C LYS A 51 -2.52 3.69 -0.74
N GLU A 52 -1.52 3.27 0.05
CA GLU A 52 -0.09 3.45 -0.30
C GLU A 52 0.40 2.40 -1.29
N ARG A 53 -0.13 1.17 -1.26
CA ARG A 53 0.18 0.12 -2.24
C ARG A 53 -0.35 0.43 -3.64
N GLU A 54 -1.59 0.92 -3.75
CA GLU A 54 -2.18 1.28 -5.06
C GLU A 54 -1.44 2.45 -5.74
N GLN A 55 -0.85 3.36 -4.96
CA GLN A 55 -0.04 4.46 -5.51
C GLN A 55 1.36 4.01 -5.96
N GLN A 56 1.95 2.99 -5.32
CA GLN A 56 3.22 2.42 -5.76
C GLN A 56 3.08 1.54 -7.02
N GLU A 57 2.00 0.77 -7.16
CA GLU A 57 1.76 -0.02 -8.39
C GLU A 57 1.42 0.84 -9.62
N ALA A 58 0.86 2.04 -9.42
CA ALA A 58 0.60 2.99 -10.49
C ALA A 58 1.86 3.77 -10.94
N GLN A 59 2.90 3.87 -10.10
CA GLN A 59 4.16 4.54 -10.45
C GLN A 59 5.18 3.62 -11.13
N ASP A 60 5.10 2.30 -10.92
CA ASP A 60 5.93 1.32 -11.64
C ASP A 60 5.39 0.99 -13.05
N SER A 61 4.15 1.41 -13.35
CA SER A 61 3.56 1.36 -14.70
C SER A 61 3.75 2.65 -15.50
N ALA A 62 4.45 3.66 -14.97
CA ALA A 62 5.09 4.60 -15.85
C ALA A 62 6.12 3.77 -16.61
N PRO A 63 6.07 3.67 -17.96
CA PRO A 63 7.14 3.01 -18.67
C PRO A 63 8.40 3.72 -18.20
N ALA A 64 9.23 3.00 -17.44
CA ALA A 64 10.61 3.38 -17.29
C ALA A 64 11.00 3.81 -18.70
N GLN A 65 11.61 4.99 -18.82
CA GLN A 65 12.17 5.42 -20.10
C GLN A 65 13.36 4.49 -20.41
N GLU A 66 13.10 3.18 -20.48
CA GLU A 66 13.87 2.19 -21.18
C GLU A 66 14.10 2.83 -22.52
N GLN A 67 15.37 3.15 -22.77
CA GLN A 67 15.80 3.64 -24.04
C GLN A 67 15.27 2.63 -25.07
N GLY A 68 14.26 3.05 -25.84
CA GLY A 68 13.43 2.10 -26.56
C GLY A 68 14.28 1.23 -27.47
N GLN A 69 13.93 -0.04 -27.63
CA GLN A 69 14.82 -1.03 -28.24
C GLN A 69 15.12 -0.77 -29.72
N ILE A 70 14.50 0.22 -30.36
CA ILE A 70 14.58 0.51 -31.78
C ILE A 70 15.41 1.75 -32.03
N LYS A 71 16.48 1.61 -32.83
CA LYS A 71 17.38 2.71 -33.18
C LYS A 71 16.90 3.44 -34.42
N GLY A 72 16.43 4.67 -34.28
CA GLY A 72 16.15 5.58 -35.40
C GLY A 72 17.44 6.27 -35.85
N SER A 73 17.88 6.03 -37.08
CA SER A 73 19.06 6.67 -37.65
C SER A 73 18.73 8.03 -38.29
N TYR A 74 19.73 8.91 -38.42
CA TYR A 74 19.57 10.23 -39.07
C TYR A 74 19.06 10.17 -40.52
N SER A 75 19.23 9.03 -41.21
CA SER A 75 18.70 8.78 -42.55
C SER A 75 17.19 8.52 -42.58
N GLY A 76 16.52 8.57 -41.42
CA GLY A 76 15.11 8.26 -41.26
C GLY A 76 14.82 6.76 -41.34
N ILE A 77 15.80 5.91 -41.00
CA ILE A 77 15.64 4.45 -41.03
C ILE A 77 15.66 3.94 -39.60
N TYR A 78 14.66 3.17 -39.20
CA TYR A 78 14.64 2.51 -37.89
C TYR A 78 15.26 1.11 -37.98
N HIS A 79 15.96 0.71 -36.92
CA HIS A 79 16.55 -0.62 -36.80
C HIS A 79 16.01 -1.30 -35.55
N VAL A 80 15.36 -2.43 -35.75
CA VAL A 80 14.89 -3.31 -34.67
C VAL A 80 16.03 -4.21 -34.18
N PRO A 81 16.04 -4.59 -32.89
CA PRO A 81 17.00 -5.56 -32.38
C PRO A 81 16.80 -6.89 -33.13
N GLY A 82 17.89 -7.47 -33.64
CA GLY A 82 17.85 -8.65 -34.51
C GLY A 82 17.84 -8.35 -36.02
N SER A 83 17.76 -7.08 -36.44
CA SER A 83 18.02 -6.71 -37.84
C SER A 83 19.52 -6.71 -38.16
N THR A 84 19.89 -7.02 -39.41
CA THR A 84 21.31 -7.10 -39.87
C THR A 84 22.13 -5.84 -39.59
N TYR A 85 21.46 -4.69 -39.53
CA TYR A 85 22.10 -3.38 -39.38
C TYR A 85 22.00 -2.80 -37.97
N TYR A 86 21.32 -3.47 -37.04
CA TYR A 86 21.10 -2.96 -35.68
C TYR A 86 22.40 -2.62 -34.94
N ASP A 87 23.39 -3.50 -35.01
CA ASP A 87 24.69 -3.34 -34.35
C ASP A 87 25.63 -2.40 -35.12
N ARG A 88 25.36 -2.20 -36.42
CA ARG A 88 26.17 -1.32 -37.29
C ARG A 88 25.73 0.13 -37.22
N THR A 89 24.48 0.38 -36.83
CA THR A 89 23.94 1.72 -36.70
C THR A 89 24.46 2.38 -35.44
N THR A 90 25.51 3.18 -35.60
CA THR A 90 26.09 4.05 -34.56
C THR A 90 25.50 5.46 -34.57
N ASN A 91 24.94 5.90 -35.70
CA ASN A 91 24.34 7.23 -35.87
C ASN A 91 22.87 7.25 -35.44
N VAL A 92 22.60 7.05 -34.15
CA VAL A 92 21.25 7.08 -33.59
C VAL A 92 20.82 8.53 -33.36
N LYS A 93 19.68 8.91 -33.95
CA LYS A 93 19.00 10.18 -33.75
C LYS A 93 17.99 10.11 -32.61
N GLU A 94 17.23 9.03 -32.55
CA GLU A 94 16.15 8.83 -31.59
C GLU A 94 15.95 7.34 -31.32
N TRP A 95 15.49 7.00 -30.12
CA TRP A 95 15.19 5.63 -29.71
C TRP A 95 13.69 5.47 -29.52
N PHE A 96 13.12 4.39 -30.05
CA PHE A 96 11.69 4.11 -30.02
C PHE A 96 11.40 2.81 -29.29
N ASN A 97 10.30 2.78 -28.55
CA ASN A 97 9.88 1.56 -27.84
C ASN A 97 9.23 0.55 -28.78
N THR A 98 8.52 1.05 -29.80
CA THR A 98 7.79 0.22 -30.76
C THR A 98 8.02 0.67 -32.20
N VAL A 99 7.88 -0.26 -33.14
CA VAL A 99 8.01 0.04 -34.57
C VAL A 99 6.95 1.04 -35.01
N ALA A 100 5.73 0.91 -34.47
CA ALA A 100 4.63 1.82 -34.75
C ALA A 100 4.97 3.27 -34.35
N GLU A 101 5.65 3.48 -33.23
CA GLU A 101 6.09 4.81 -32.79
C GLU A 101 7.16 5.39 -33.74
N ALA A 102 8.11 4.56 -34.18
CA ALA A 102 9.12 4.96 -35.16
C ALA A 102 8.48 5.33 -36.52
N GLU A 103 7.51 4.54 -36.99
CA GLU A 103 6.77 4.81 -38.22
C GLU A 103 5.90 6.06 -38.12
N ALA A 104 5.24 6.27 -36.97
CA ALA A 104 4.48 7.49 -36.68
C ALA A 104 5.38 8.75 -36.65
N ALA A 105 6.62 8.60 -36.17
CA ALA A 105 7.65 9.65 -36.23
C ALA A 105 8.24 9.85 -37.65
N GLY A 106 7.81 9.06 -38.64
CA GLY A 106 8.22 9.18 -40.04
C GLY A 106 9.47 8.38 -40.42
N TYR A 107 9.93 7.46 -39.57
CA TYR A 107 11.02 6.55 -39.90
C TYR A 107 10.50 5.35 -40.70
N ARG A 108 11.36 4.75 -41.53
CA ARG A 108 11.04 3.60 -42.39
C ARG A 108 11.98 2.42 -42.16
N ALA A 109 11.55 1.22 -42.53
CA ALA A 109 12.38 0.01 -42.46
C ALA A 109 13.58 0.06 -43.46
N PRO A 110 14.70 -0.61 -43.15
CA PRO A 110 15.83 -0.72 -44.08
C PRO A 110 15.44 -1.55 -45.30
N LYS A 111 15.86 -1.11 -46.49
CA LYS A 111 15.76 -1.92 -47.72
C LYS A 111 16.76 -3.07 -47.61
N ARG A 112 16.28 -4.30 -47.82
CA ARG A 112 17.11 -5.51 -47.90
C ARG A 112 17.76 -5.61 -49.28
#